data_AF-A0A061FJS8-F1
#
_entry.id   AF-A0A061FJS8-F1
#
_cell.length_a   1.000
_cell.length_b   1.000
_cell.length_c   1.000
_cell.angle_alpha   90.00
_cell.angle_beta   90.00
_cell.angle_gamma   90.00
#
_symmetry.space_group_name_H-M   'P 1'
#
loop_
_entity.id
_entity.type
_entity.pdbx_description
1 polymer ?
#
loop_
_entity_poly.entity_id
_entity_poly.type
_entity_poly.pdbx_seq_one_letter_code
_entity_poly.pdbx_strand_id
1 'polypeptide(L)'
;MYANFPIEWVWSKSETIWKKQKRGKSIGMITYIHLAIGELYFMRMLLHVVKGLKSFKELRIIEGVVYPTFQAECEALGLLGDNREWIDAIEQASKWATSEQTQELFVTIIIYRQVRDPLKLWEQSWKLLNEDIEYKLKQAFRADRYEIPHRDHKNYTLVAFKQIFNRNCFRF
;
A
#
# COMPACT_ATOMS: atom_id res chain seq x y z
N MET A 1 -9.23 10.89 -12.23
CA MET A 1 -10.14 12.03 -12.28
C MET A 1 -9.34 13.20 -12.82
N TYR A 2 -9.96 14.06 -13.63
CA TYR A 2 -9.45 15.39 -13.88
C TYR A 2 -9.22 16.10 -12.53
N ALA A 3 -7.99 16.12 -12.00
CA ALA A 3 -7.72 16.71 -10.68
C ALA A 3 -8.13 18.19 -10.61
N ASN A 4 -8.11 18.88 -11.76
CA ASN A 4 -8.51 20.27 -11.89
C ASN A 4 -10.00 20.45 -12.22
N PHE A 5 -10.73 19.41 -12.61
CA PHE A 5 -12.14 19.54 -12.99
C PHE A 5 -13.02 20.06 -11.85
N PRO A 6 -12.87 19.61 -10.60
CA PRO A 6 -13.62 20.16 -9.48
C PRO A 6 -13.27 21.63 -9.15
N ILE A 7 -12.14 22.12 -9.68
CA ILE A 7 -11.63 23.48 -9.52
C ILE A 7 -12.12 24.38 -10.67
N GLU A 8 -12.27 23.82 -11.86
CA GLU A 8 -12.59 24.55 -13.09
C GLU A 8 -14.06 24.46 -13.52
N TRP A 9 -14.82 23.47 -13.02
CA TRP A 9 -16.17 23.15 -13.48
C TRP A 9 -17.15 22.99 -12.32
N VAL A 10 -18.35 23.53 -12.50
CA VAL A 10 -19.45 23.45 -11.52
C VAL A 10 -20.69 22.86 -12.20
N TRP A 11 -21.39 21.98 -11.47
CA TRP A 11 -22.65 21.39 -11.93
C TRP A 11 -23.78 22.44 -11.88
N SER A 12 -24.38 22.75 -13.03
CA SER A 12 -25.56 23.60 -13.10
C SER A 12 -26.82 22.75 -12.96
N LYS A 13 -27.51 22.86 -11.81
CA LYS A 13 -28.76 22.12 -11.58
C LYS A 13 -29.88 22.51 -12.55
N SER A 14 -29.92 23.77 -12.99
CA SER A 14 -30.96 24.28 -13.89
C SER A 14 -30.87 23.72 -15.31
N GLU A 15 -29.64 23.49 -15.79
CA GLU A 15 -29.41 23.02 -17.15
C GLU A 15 -28.91 21.57 -17.18
N THR A 16 -28.70 20.94 -16.03
CA THR A 16 -28.16 19.58 -15.87
C THR A 16 -26.87 19.35 -16.67
N ILE A 17 -26.02 20.37 -16.74
CA ILE A 17 -24.73 20.33 -17.44
C ILE A 17 -23.60 20.89 -16.57
N TRP A 18 -22.39 20.40 -16.83
CA TRP A 18 -21.16 20.97 -16.27
C TRP A 18 -20.78 22.24 -17.03
N LYS A 19 -20.61 23.34 -16.32
CA LYS A 19 -20.17 24.62 -16.90
C LYS A 19 -18.81 25.02 -16.36
N LYS A 20 -17.97 25.58 -17.23
CA LYS A 20 -16.70 26.19 -16.85
C LYS A 20 -16.97 27.39 -15.95
N GLN A 21 -16.33 27.41 -14.79
CA GLN A 21 -16.59 28.40 -13.76
C GLN A 21 -16.08 29.79 -14.21
N LYS A 22 -16.93 30.81 -14.10
CA LYS A 22 -16.59 32.20 -14.49
C LYS A 22 -16.05 33.05 -13.33
N ARG A 23 -16.38 32.72 -12.07
CA ARG A 23 -15.90 33.40 -10.83
C ARG A 23 -15.84 32.46 -9.62
N GLY A 24 -14.80 32.61 -8.79
CA GLY A 24 -14.59 31.91 -7.50
C GLY A 24 -13.69 30.67 -7.58
N LYS A 25 -12.96 30.35 -6.51
CA LYS A 25 -12.25 29.07 -6.33
C LYS A 25 -13.21 28.05 -5.73
N SER A 26 -13.50 26.97 -6.43
CA SER A 26 -14.14 25.78 -5.86
C SER A 26 -13.06 24.85 -5.29
N ILE A 27 -13.15 24.53 -3.99
CA ILE A 27 -12.37 23.43 -3.41
C ILE A 27 -13.21 22.17 -3.64
N GLY A 28 -13.02 21.55 -4.80
CA GLY A 28 -13.65 20.26 -5.02
C GLY A 28 -12.87 19.15 -4.33
N MET A 29 -13.55 18.39 -3.48
CA MET A 29 -12.95 17.28 -2.75
C MET A 29 -12.83 16.06 -3.67
N ILE A 30 -11.60 15.67 -3.98
CA ILE A 30 -11.34 14.36 -4.56
C ILE A 30 -11.52 13.34 -3.42
N THR A 31 -12.63 12.59 -3.43
CA THR A 31 -12.86 11.49 -2.47
C THR A 31 -11.65 10.57 -2.38
N TYR A 32 -11.18 10.27 -1.17
CA TYR A 32 -10.15 9.25 -1.01
C TYR A 32 -10.76 7.86 -1.25
N ILE A 33 -10.10 7.01 -2.04
CA ILE A 33 -10.45 5.58 -2.17
C ILE A 33 -9.30 4.79 -1.57
N HIS A 34 -9.62 3.86 -0.68
CA HIS A 34 -8.65 2.97 -0.05
C HIS A 34 -8.26 1.82 -1.00
N LEU A 35 -7.00 1.37 -0.97
CA LEU A 35 -6.49 0.27 -1.81
C LEU A 35 -7.28 -1.02 -1.62
N ALA A 36 -7.76 -1.30 -0.41
CA ALA A 36 -8.57 -2.48 -0.08
C ALA A 36 -9.90 -2.57 -0.87
N ILE A 37 -10.34 -1.48 -1.50
CA ILE A 37 -11.52 -1.47 -2.38
C ILE A 37 -11.20 -2.17 -3.73
N GLY A 38 -9.92 -2.41 -4.02
CA GLY A 38 -9.47 -3.19 -5.18
C GLY A 38 -9.63 -2.44 -6.50
N GLU A 39 -10.34 -3.03 -7.45
CA GLU A 39 -10.45 -2.52 -8.84
C GLU A 39 -10.93 -1.05 -8.94
N LEU A 40 -11.78 -0.57 -8.02
CA LEU A 40 -12.22 0.84 -8.01
C LEU A 40 -11.09 1.82 -7.68
N TYR A 41 -10.13 1.41 -6.85
CA TYR A 41 -8.96 2.21 -6.55
C TYR A 41 -8.10 2.39 -7.81
N PHE A 42 -7.80 1.28 -8.50
CA PHE A 42 -7.01 1.28 -9.73
C PHE A 42 -7.71 2.05 -10.86
N MET A 43 -9.02 1.85 -11.02
CA MET A 43 -9.84 2.62 -11.95
C MET A 43 -9.72 4.14 -11.69
N ARG A 44 -9.80 4.57 -10.42
CA ARG A 44 -9.68 5.99 -10.06
C ARG A 44 -8.29 6.54 -10.38
N MET A 45 -7.25 5.74 -10.18
CA MET A 45 -5.87 6.08 -10.51
C MET A 45 -5.70 6.27 -12.02
N LEU A 46 -6.19 5.34 -12.84
CA LEU A 46 -6.16 5.44 -14.30
C LEU A 46 -6.85 6.70 -14.80
N LEU A 47 -8.04 7.00 -14.27
CA LEU A 47 -8.75 8.23 -14.63
C LEU A 47 -7.93 9.50 -14.33
N HIS A 48 -6.97 9.47 -13.39
CA HIS A 48 -6.15 10.65 -13.05
C HIS A 48 -5.05 10.89 -14.07
N VAL A 49 -4.55 9.82 -14.68
CA VAL A 49 -3.45 9.85 -15.62
C VAL A 49 -3.96 10.03 -17.04
N VAL A 50 -5.02 9.29 -17.41
CA VAL A 50 -5.57 9.29 -18.77
C VAL A 50 -6.59 10.43 -18.92
N LYS A 51 -6.27 11.40 -19.77
CA LYS A 51 -7.14 12.56 -20.09
C LYS A 51 -7.98 12.27 -21.33
N GLY A 52 -9.22 12.76 -21.36
CA GLY A 52 -10.03 12.78 -22.58
C GLY A 52 -10.79 11.51 -22.93
N LEU A 53 -10.89 10.54 -22.01
CA LEU A 53 -11.73 9.36 -22.16
C LEU A 53 -13.20 9.74 -22.27
N LYS A 54 -13.88 9.20 -23.30
CA LYS A 54 -15.30 9.45 -23.59
C LYS A 54 -16.19 8.30 -23.13
N SER A 55 -15.63 7.14 -22.83
CA SER A 55 -16.39 6.00 -22.32
C SER A 55 -15.58 5.08 -21.40
N PHE A 56 -16.28 4.28 -20.60
CA PHE A 56 -15.65 3.24 -19.76
C PHE A 56 -14.98 2.13 -20.58
N LYS A 57 -15.45 1.89 -21.81
CA LYS A 57 -14.80 0.94 -22.74
C LYS A 57 -13.45 1.45 -23.22
N GLU A 58 -13.32 2.76 -23.44
CA GLU A 58 -12.04 3.40 -23.77
C GLU A 58 -11.07 3.37 -22.60
N LEU A 59 -11.55 3.37 -21.35
CA LEU A 59 -10.69 3.26 -20.16
C LEU A 59 -9.90 1.94 -20.14
N ARG A 60 -10.43 0.86 -20.76
CA ARG A 60 -9.76 -0.45 -20.86
C ARG A 60 -8.82 -0.56 -22.08
N ILE A 61 -8.75 0.47 -22.91
CA ILE A 61 -7.96 0.48 -24.14
C ILE A 61 -6.97 1.63 -24.02
N ILE A 62 -5.83 1.34 -23.41
CA ILE A 62 -4.71 2.27 -23.35
C ILE A 62 -3.66 1.79 -24.34
N GLU A 63 -3.31 2.66 -25.30
CA GLU A 63 -2.35 2.37 -26.37
C GLU A 63 -2.68 1.13 -27.23
N GLY A 64 -3.97 0.76 -27.31
CA GLY A 64 -4.44 -0.37 -28.12
C GLY A 64 -4.33 -1.74 -27.44
N VAL A 65 -3.89 -1.80 -26.18
CA VAL A 65 -3.81 -3.04 -25.39
C VAL A 65 -5.00 -3.12 -24.43
N VAL A 66 -5.62 -4.30 -24.33
CA VAL A 66 -6.71 -4.58 -23.38
C VAL A 66 -6.16 -5.40 -22.22
N TYR A 67 -6.16 -4.81 -21.03
CA TYR A 67 -5.76 -5.50 -19.80
C TYR A 67 -6.96 -6.18 -19.13
N PRO A 68 -6.75 -7.32 -18.43
CA PRO A 68 -7.82 -8.06 -17.77
C PRO A 68 -8.39 -7.32 -16.54
N THR A 69 -7.57 -6.49 -15.88
CA THR A 69 -7.93 -5.73 -14.68
C THR A 69 -7.35 -4.31 -14.75
N PHE A 70 -7.98 -3.37 -14.05
CA PHE A 70 -7.44 -2.01 -13.92
C PHE A 70 -6.11 -2.01 -13.16
N GLN A 71 -5.90 -2.97 -12.25
CA GLN A 71 -4.61 -3.17 -11.61
C GLN A 71 -3.50 -3.51 -12.61
N ALA A 72 -3.75 -4.44 -13.53
CA ALA A 72 -2.76 -4.84 -14.54
C ALA A 72 -2.45 -3.67 -15.51
N GLU A 73 -3.45 -2.85 -15.81
CA GLU A 73 -3.29 -1.64 -16.61
C GLU A 73 -2.45 -0.56 -15.90
N CYS A 74 -2.73 -0.29 -14.61
CA CYS A 74 -1.91 0.58 -13.79
C CYS A 74 -0.45 0.09 -13.70
N GLU A 75 -0.25 -1.23 -13.64
CA GLU A 75 1.09 -1.83 -13.63
C GLU A 75 1.83 -1.59 -14.93
N ALA A 76 1.19 -1.85 -16.08
CA ALA A 76 1.80 -1.64 -17.39
C ALA A 76 2.18 -0.17 -17.64
N LEU A 77 1.40 0.75 -17.09
CA LEU A 77 1.69 2.19 -17.13
C LEU A 77 2.74 2.64 -16.10
N GLY A 78 3.26 1.73 -15.27
CA GLY A 78 4.22 2.08 -14.21
C GLY A 78 3.65 2.99 -13.13
N LEU A 79 2.32 3.00 -12.95
CA LEU A 79 1.63 3.85 -11.96
C LEU A 79 1.64 3.24 -10.56
N LEU A 80 1.92 1.94 -10.46
CA LEU A 80 2.02 1.24 -9.20
C LEU A 80 3.46 1.35 -8.69
N GLY A 81 3.62 1.96 -7.52
CA GLY A 81 4.88 1.91 -6.77
C GLY A 81 5.27 0.46 -6.48
N ASP A 82 6.57 0.18 -6.50
CA ASP A 82 7.09 -1.11 -6.07
C ASP A 82 7.19 -1.16 -4.53
N ASN A 83 7.50 -2.34 -4.00
CA ASN A 83 7.73 -2.50 -2.57
C ASN A 83 9.11 -1.95 -2.14
N ARG A 84 9.92 -1.35 -3.03
CA ARG A 84 11.32 -1.01 -2.71
C ARG A 84 11.41 0.06 -1.65
N GLU A 85 10.58 1.11 -1.72
CA GLU A 85 10.56 2.16 -0.69
C GLU A 85 10.37 1.58 0.72
N TRP A 86 9.51 0.57 0.84
CA TRP A 86 9.25 -0.10 2.11
C TRP A 86 10.40 -1.01 2.54
N ILE A 87 11.03 -1.71 1.60
CA ILE A 87 12.20 -2.55 1.86
C ILE A 87 13.37 -1.69 2.32
N ASP A 88 13.66 -0.59 1.61
CA ASP A 88 14.72 0.35 1.94
C ASP A 88 14.48 0.98 3.32
N ALA A 89 13.23 1.34 3.64
CA ALA A 89 12.86 1.85 4.95
C ALA A 89 13.09 0.82 6.06
N ILE A 90 12.73 -0.45 5.83
CA ILE A 90 12.95 -1.54 6.79
C ILE A 90 14.44 -1.85 6.95
N GLU A 91 15.21 -1.86 5.85
CA GLU A 91 16.66 -2.10 5.87
C GLU A 91 17.41 -0.96 6.55
N GLN A 92 16.97 0.28 6.36
CA GLN A 92 17.52 1.40 7.11
C GLN A 92 17.19 1.28 8.59
N ALA A 93 15.94 1.00 8.94
CA ALA A 93 15.53 0.82 10.33
C ALA A 93 16.28 -0.31 11.02
N SER A 94 16.50 -1.46 10.36
CA SER A 94 17.22 -2.59 10.97
C SER A 94 18.67 -2.26 11.34
N LYS A 95 19.28 -1.23 10.73
CA LYS A 95 20.67 -0.82 11.04
C LYS A 95 20.81 -0.07 12.37
N TRP A 96 19.73 0.52 12.90
CA TRP A 96 19.79 1.38 14.10
C TRP A 96 18.66 1.14 15.12
N ALA A 97 17.56 0.50 14.72
CA ALA A 97 16.44 0.19 15.59
C ALA A 97 16.52 -1.25 16.12
N THR A 98 15.83 -1.49 17.23
CA THR A 98 15.68 -2.85 17.77
C THR A 98 14.77 -3.70 16.88
N SER A 99 14.89 -5.02 16.95
CA SER A 99 13.99 -5.93 16.21
C SER A 99 12.51 -5.65 16.47
N GLU A 100 12.11 -5.29 17.70
CA GLU A 100 10.71 -4.93 18.03
C GLU A 100 10.25 -3.66 17.29
N GLN A 101 11.09 -2.62 17.24
CA GLN A 101 10.77 -1.38 16.53
C GLN A 101 10.70 -1.58 15.01
N THR A 102 11.58 -2.40 14.45
CA THR A 102 11.54 -2.76 13.02
C THR A 102 10.28 -3.58 12.69
N GLN A 103 9.86 -4.48 13.60
CA GLN A 103 8.60 -5.22 13.49
C GLN A 103 7.37 -4.29 13.57
N GLU A 104 7.37 -3.31 14.48
CA GLU A 104 6.32 -2.29 14.56
C GLU A 104 6.24 -1.43 13.30
N LEU A 105 7.39 -1.05 12.72
CA LEU A 105 7.45 -0.34 11.46
C LEU A 105 6.83 -1.17 10.33
N PHE A 106 7.17 -2.45 10.24
CA PHE A 106 6.58 -3.36 9.25
C PHE A 106 5.06 -3.47 9.40
N VAL A 107 4.55 -3.63 10.62
CA VAL A 107 3.10 -3.66 10.89
C VAL A 107 2.44 -2.33 10.52
N THR A 108 3.07 -1.20 10.85
CA THR A 108 2.60 0.14 10.48
C THR A 108 2.55 0.31 8.96
N ILE A 109 3.56 -0.18 8.24
CA ILE A 109 3.59 -0.18 6.79
C ILE A 109 2.41 -1.00 6.24
N ILE A 110 2.17 -2.21 6.75
CA ILE A 110 1.03 -3.03 6.30
C ILE A 110 -0.33 -2.39 6.60
N ILE A 111 -0.51 -1.79 7.78
CA ILE A 111 -1.79 -1.24 8.21
C ILE A 111 -2.10 0.08 7.50
N TYR A 112 -1.13 0.98 7.43
CA TYR A 112 -1.37 2.37 7.02
C TYR A 112 -0.84 2.69 5.62
N ARG A 113 0.07 1.89 5.07
CA ARG A 113 0.59 2.11 3.71
C ARG A 113 -0.14 1.19 2.74
N GLN A 114 -0.30 1.70 1.53
CA GLN A 114 -0.94 0.98 0.43
C GLN A 114 0.07 -0.03 -0.15
N VAL A 115 0.46 -1.02 0.66
CA VAL A 115 1.41 -2.07 0.24
C VAL A 115 0.73 -2.95 -0.79
N ARG A 116 1.30 -3.00 -2.00
CA ARG A 116 0.74 -3.70 -3.14
C ARG A 116 0.70 -5.22 -2.94
N ASP A 117 1.77 -5.76 -2.38
CA ASP A 117 1.90 -7.18 -2.08
C ASP A 117 2.59 -7.36 -0.71
N PRO A 118 1.79 -7.46 0.36
CA PRO A 118 2.31 -7.65 1.71
C PRO A 118 3.08 -8.97 1.87
N LEU A 119 2.70 -10.02 1.13
CA LEU A 119 3.38 -11.31 1.19
C LEU A 119 4.78 -11.22 0.58
N LYS A 120 4.90 -10.55 -0.58
CA LYS A 120 6.21 -10.32 -1.20
C LYS A 120 7.10 -9.42 -0.34
N LEU A 121 6.53 -8.37 0.28
CA LEU A 121 7.26 -7.52 1.22
C LEU A 121 7.78 -8.35 2.41
N TRP A 122 6.95 -9.22 2.99
CA TRP A 122 7.33 -10.16 4.04
C TRP A 122 8.47 -11.09 3.62
N GLU A 123 8.33 -11.76 2.47
CA GLU A 123 9.34 -12.69 1.95
C GLU A 123 10.71 -12.03 1.72
N GLN A 124 10.73 -10.73 1.43
CA GLN A 124 11.95 -9.98 1.19
C GLN A 124 12.56 -9.38 2.48
N SER A 125 11.77 -9.20 3.54
CA SER A 125 12.20 -8.48 4.75
C SER A 125 12.24 -9.34 6.02
N TRP A 126 11.69 -10.55 6.03
CA TRP A 126 11.54 -11.36 7.25
C TRP A 126 12.85 -11.58 8.03
N LYS A 127 13.99 -11.68 7.35
CA LYS A 127 15.30 -11.88 7.99
C LYS A 127 15.68 -10.67 8.85
N LEU A 128 15.50 -9.47 8.31
CA LEU A 128 15.78 -8.19 8.98
C LEU A 128 14.86 -7.98 10.19
N LEU A 129 13.65 -8.57 10.14
CA LEU A 129 12.66 -8.48 11.20
C LEU A 129 12.93 -9.48 12.33
N ASN A 130 13.84 -10.44 12.14
CA ASN A 130 14.07 -11.58 13.03
C ASN A 130 15.48 -11.67 13.61
N GLU A 131 16.34 -10.66 13.39
CA GLU A 131 17.76 -10.70 13.80
C GLU A 131 17.95 -11.04 15.29
N ASP A 132 17.09 -10.52 16.17
CA ASP A 132 17.21 -10.74 17.62
C ASP A 132 16.41 -11.93 18.16
N ILE A 133 15.61 -12.60 17.33
CA ILE A 133 14.69 -13.64 17.83
C ILE A 133 15.45 -14.87 18.33
N GLU A 134 16.57 -15.22 17.71
CA GLU A 134 17.43 -16.30 18.22
C GLU A 134 18.01 -15.97 19.59
N TYR A 135 18.48 -14.73 19.76
CA TYR A 135 19.05 -14.26 21.03
C TYR A 135 18.00 -14.27 22.14
N LYS A 136 16.79 -13.75 21.87
CA LYS A 136 15.67 -13.76 22.81
C LYS A 136 15.22 -15.18 23.19
N LEU A 137 15.16 -16.10 22.22
CA LEU A 137 14.76 -17.48 22.47
C LEU A 137 15.83 -18.25 23.26
N LYS A 138 17.13 -18.04 22.98
CA LYS A 138 18.23 -18.63 23.77
C LYS A 138 18.17 -18.17 25.23
N GLN A 139 17.91 -16.89 25.49
CA GLN A 139 17.67 -16.39 26.85
C GLN A 139 16.45 -17.02 27.52
N ALA A 140 15.32 -17.11 26.81
CA ALA A 140 14.06 -17.60 27.36
C ALA A 140 14.11 -19.11 27.71
N PHE A 141 14.76 -19.92 26.87
CA PHE A 141 14.86 -21.37 27.06
C PHE A 141 16.06 -21.80 27.92
N ARG A 142 16.95 -20.87 28.31
CA ARG A 142 18.21 -21.18 29.01
C ARG A 142 19.00 -22.32 28.34
N ALA A 143 18.92 -22.37 27.01
CA ALA A 143 19.48 -23.43 26.19
C ALA A 143 20.47 -22.80 25.21
N ASP A 144 21.72 -22.65 25.65
CA ASP A 144 22.81 -22.04 24.86
C ASP A 144 23.08 -22.75 23.53
N ARG A 145 22.63 -24.00 23.39
CA ARG A 145 22.83 -24.84 22.20
C ARG A 145 21.57 -25.02 21.34
N TYR A 146 20.49 -24.31 21.63
CA TYR A 146 19.28 -24.40 20.80
C TYR A 146 19.44 -23.57 19.53
N GLU A 147 19.64 -24.25 18.41
CA GLU A 147 19.55 -23.67 17.08
C GLU A 147 18.12 -23.83 16.56
N ILE A 148 17.52 -22.72 16.13
CA ILE A 148 16.17 -22.74 15.57
C ILE A 148 16.28 -23.35 14.17
N PRO A 149 15.49 -24.39 13.85
CA PRO A 149 15.46 -24.93 12.50
C PRO A 149 15.05 -23.84 11.50
N HIS A 150 15.76 -23.75 10.37
CA HIS A 150 15.50 -22.74 9.32
C HIS A 150 14.03 -22.66 8.88
N ARG A 151 13.29 -23.78 8.95
CA ARG A 151 11.87 -23.82 8.60
C ARG A 151 10.97 -23.08 9.60
N ASP A 152 11.41 -23.00 10.86
CA ASP A 152 10.59 -22.50 11.97
C ASP A 152 10.85 -21.01 12.24
N HIS A 153 11.96 -20.44 11.75
CA HIS A 153 12.27 -19.01 11.92
C HIS A 153 11.11 -18.09 11.51
N LYS A 154 10.52 -18.32 10.33
CA LYS A 154 9.37 -17.54 9.86
C LYS A 154 8.15 -17.68 10.77
N ASN A 155 7.92 -18.88 11.30
CA ASN A 155 6.79 -19.14 12.21
C ASN A 155 6.95 -18.38 13.53
N TYR A 156 8.18 -18.32 14.08
CA TYR A 156 8.46 -17.54 15.28
C TYR A 156 8.23 -16.04 15.06
N THR A 157 8.66 -15.50 13.93
CA THR A 157 8.38 -14.10 13.59
C THR A 157 6.89 -13.82 13.42
N LEU A 158 6.14 -14.74 12.79
CA LEU A 158 4.68 -14.62 12.66
C LEU A 158 3.97 -14.60 14.03
N VAL A 159 4.46 -15.37 15.01
CA VAL A 159 3.94 -15.33 16.38
C VAL A 159 4.23 -13.99 17.05
N ALA A 160 5.44 -13.45 16.90
CA ALA A 160 5.78 -12.12 17.41
C ALA A 160 4.91 -11.03 16.79
N PHE A 161 4.70 -11.10 15.46
CA PHE A 161 3.79 -10.19 14.78
C PHE A 161 2.35 -10.31 15.24
N LYS A 162 1.84 -11.50 15.50
CA LYS A 162 0.48 -11.66 16.02
C LYS A 162 0.28 -10.89 17.33
N GLN A 163 1.30 -10.85 18.19
CA GLN A 163 1.26 -10.07 19.44
C GLN A 163 1.27 -8.55 19.16
N ILE A 164 2.10 -8.10 18.21
CA ILE A 164 2.19 -6.68 17.81
C ILE A 164 0.92 -6.21 17.09
N PHE A 165 0.36 -7.02 16.18
CA PHE A 165 -0.91 -6.76 15.52
C PHE A 165 -2.05 -6.64 16.53
N ASN A 166 -2.14 -7.55 17.50
CA ASN A 166 -3.14 -7.45 18.55
C ASN A 166 -2.99 -6.14 19.35
N ARG A 167 -1.77 -5.76 19.75
CA ARG A 167 -1.53 -4.48 20.46
C ARG A 167 -1.94 -3.24 19.65
N ASN A 168 -1.72 -3.26 18.33
CA ASN A 168 -2.00 -2.11 17.46
C ASN A 168 -3.45 -2.07 16.96
N CYS A 169 -4.14 -3.21 16.82
CA CYS A 169 -5.55 -3.26 16.44
C CYS A 169 -6.52 -2.82 17.56
N PHE A 170 -6.12 -2.87 18.83
CA PHE A 170 -6.95 -2.39 19.96
C PHE A 170 -6.72 -0.91 20.35
N ARG A 171 -5.94 -0.16 19.57
CA ARG A 171 -5.78 1.29 19.76
C ARG A 171 -6.78 2.16 18.98
N PHE A 172 -7.84 1.54 18.47
CA PHE A 172 -8.97 2.21 17.81
C PHE A 172 -10.27 1.94 18.55
#